data_AF-A0A3E1P571-F1
#
_entry.id   AF-A0A3E1P571-F1
#
_cell.length_a   1.000
_cell.length_b   1.000
_cell.length_c   1.000
_cell.angle_alpha   90.00
_cell.angle_beta   90.00
_cell.angle_gamma   90.00
#
_symmetry.space_group_name_H-M   'P 1'
#
loop_
_entity.id
_entity.type
_entity.pdbx_description
1 polymer ?
#
loop_
_entity_poly.entity_id
_entity_poly.type
_entity_poly.pdbx_seq_one_letter_code
_entity_poly.pdbx_strand_id
1 'polypeptide(L)'
;MALGATLAMPAFAQQQDDKRDYVDLSYSFLKGQQFELKQESRSETYTTVDDIMQRVTRDFNNTIAIEVTETSDGHATLTFRYKELKFNFNARNQNILVDASVPNEKEPFQAALKSIIDQPFSVDISSSGYINKVIGLDDLLDKASATFSNLKADEQTAYKKLMKDQFGTNAFHTWLEQLLVIYPVRSIKTGTRWEENVPIRTGLVGDISLYWNLQTWDAQTAKINGTGKVVTNKVETFTTDDGIEATAEINGDIMTNYLIDRTSGFPSIASQNTEMNGTYTYKANKAKKIKSDVKVPVRIVTNASYKIKRMK
;
A
#
# COMPACT_ATOMS: atom_id res chain seq x y z
N MET A 1 -14.50 -61.44 -55.36
CA MET A 1 -13.72 -60.20 -55.58
C MET A 1 -14.49 -59.08 -54.90
N ALA A 2 -14.10 -58.73 -53.67
CA ALA A 2 -14.77 -57.73 -52.84
C ALA A 2 -13.91 -56.47 -52.81
N LEU A 3 -14.53 -55.34 -53.19
CA LEU A 3 -13.96 -54.00 -53.18
C LEU A 3 -13.91 -53.50 -51.73
N GLY A 4 -12.71 -53.23 -51.22
CA GLY A 4 -12.49 -52.60 -49.91
C GLY A 4 -12.69 -51.08 -50.01
N ALA A 5 -13.71 -50.57 -49.33
CA ALA A 5 -13.88 -49.14 -49.08
C ALA A 5 -13.17 -48.76 -47.78
N THR A 6 -12.08 -48.02 -47.88
CA THR A 6 -11.41 -47.37 -46.74
C THR A 6 -12.15 -46.09 -46.38
N LEU A 7 -12.87 -46.10 -45.26
CA LEU A 7 -13.42 -44.91 -44.62
C LEU A 7 -12.27 -44.12 -43.97
N ALA A 8 -11.92 -42.98 -44.54
CA ALA A 8 -11.08 -41.99 -43.87
C ALA A 8 -11.93 -41.24 -42.84
N MET A 9 -11.60 -41.38 -41.55
CA MET A 9 -12.16 -40.53 -40.50
C MET A 9 -11.47 -39.16 -40.55
N PRO A 10 -12.20 -38.04 -40.39
CA PRO A 10 -11.59 -36.72 -40.29
C PRO A 10 -10.83 -36.63 -38.96
N ALA A 11 -9.55 -36.26 -39.05
CA ALA A 11 -8.76 -35.89 -37.90
C ALA A 11 -9.41 -34.68 -37.22
N PHE A 12 -9.98 -34.88 -36.04
CA PHE A 12 -10.21 -33.78 -35.12
C PHE A 12 -8.85 -33.16 -34.82
N ALA A 13 -8.61 -31.97 -35.38
CA ALA A 13 -7.53 -31.11 -34.94
C ALA A 13 -7.78 -30.83 -33.45
N GLN A 14 -7.11 -31.60 -32.59
CA GLN A 14 -6.75 -31.11 -31.28
C GLN A 14 -5.94 -29.84 -31.55
N GLN A 15 -6.56 -28.68 -31.38
CA GLN A 15 -5.83 -27.46 -31.08
C GLN A 15 -5.08 -27.75 -29.78
N GLN A 16 -3.87 -28.27 -29.97
CA GLN A 16 -2.84 -28.29 -28.98
C GLN A 16 -2.61 -26.82 -28.65
N ASP A 17 -3.07 -26.39 -27.48
CA ASP A 17 -2.69 -25.12 -26.88
C ASP A 17 -1.16 -25.12 -26.87
N ASP A 18 -0.56 -24.49 -27.87
CA ASP A 18 0.85 -24.16 -27.86
C ASP A 18 1.08 -23.44 -26.55
N LYS A 19 1.90 -24.05 -25.70
CA LYS A 19 2.44 -23.44 -24.49
C LYS A 19 2.87 -22.04 -24.86
N ARG A 20 2.07 -21.05 -24.48
CA ARG A 20 2.53 -19.68 -24.48
C ARG A 20 3.66 -19.68 -23.45
N ASP A 21 4.90 -19.75 -23.92
CA ASP A 21 6.04 -19.71 -23.02
C ASP A 21 6.13 -18.34 -22.36
N TYR A 22 5.51 -17.31 -22.94
CA TYR A 22 5.56 -15.93 -22.51
C TYR A 22 4.17 -15.33 -22.28
N VAL A 23 4.09 -14.41 -21.32
CA VAL A 23 2.92 -13.61 -20.97
C VAL A 23 3.31 -12.14 -20.85
N ASP A 24 2.47 -11.27 -21.40
CA ASP A 24 2.50 -9.83 -21.13
C ASP A 24 1.64 -9.55 -19.90
N LEU A 25 2.25 -8.96 -18.87
CA LEU A 25 1.54 -8.45 -17.70
C LEU A 25 1.54 -6.93 -17.77
N SER A 26 0.38 -6.33 -17.60
CA SER A 26 0.17 -4.90 -17.57
C SER A 26 -1.17 -4.60 -16.90
N TYR A 27 -1.34 -3.36 -16.47
CA TYR A 27 -2.63 -2.80 -16.12
C TYR A 27 -3.39 -2.45 -17.39
N SER A 28 -4.53 -3.12 -17.60
CA SER A 28 -5.36 -2.98 -18.77
C SER A 28 -6.77 -2.55 -18.35
N PHE A 29 -6.97 -1.24 -18.33
CA PHE A 29 -8.22 -0.65 -17.87
C PHE A 29 -9.14 -0.26 -19.03
N LEU A 30 -10.45 -0.41 -18.79
CA LEU A 30 -11.49 0.16 -19.63
C LEU A 30 -12.23 1.22 -18.84
N LYS A 31 -12.43 2.39 -19.46
CA LYS A 31 -13.23 3.47 -18.86
C LYS A 31 -14.60 2.94 -18.39
N GLY A 32 -14.97 3.30 -17.16
CA GLY A 32 -16.20 2.87 -16.51
C GLY A 32 -16.10 1.54 -15.76
N GLN A 33 -14.97 0.84 -15.80
CA GLN A 33 -14.74 -0.30 -14.92
C GLN A 33 -14.74 0.14 -13.46
N GLN A 34 -15.26 -0.74 -12.61
CA GLN A 34 -15.33 -0.51 -11.18
C GLN A 34 -14.71 -1.67 -10.43
N PHE A 35 -13.94 -1.35 -9.41
CA PHE A 35 -13.30 -2.31 -8.52
C PHE A 35 -13.58 -1.95 -7.07
N GLU A 36 -13.54 -2.95 -6.21
CA GLU A 36 -13.57 -2.81 -4.76
C GLU A 36 -12.28 -3.39 -4.19
N LEU A 37 -11.54 -2.57 -3.46
CA LEU A 37 -10.34 -2.94 -2.72
C LEU A 37 -10.70 -3.06 -1.24
N LYS A 38 -10.53 -4.27 -0.69
CA LYS A 38 -10.56 -4.51 0.75
C LYS A 38 -9.15 -4.61 1.28
N GLN A 39 -8.88 -3.92 2.38
CA GLN A 39 -7.61 -3.92 3.09
C GLN A 39 -7.83 -4.44 4.51
N GLU A 40 -6.98 -5.37 4.94
CA GLU A 40 -6.79 -5.71 6.34
C GLU A 40 -5.30 -5.63 6.65
N SER A 41 -4.90 -4.77 7.58
CA SER A 41 -3.50 -4.60 7.96
C SER A 41 -3.36 -4.40 9.45
N ARG A 42 -2.29 -4.97 10.01
CA ARG A 42 -1.86 -4.77 11.39
C ARG A 42 -0.37 -4.51 11.42
N SER A 43 0.02 -3.40 12.02
CA SER A 43 1.41 -3.02 12.25
C SER A 43 1.67 -2.88 13.74
N GLU A 44 2.81 -3.40 14.19
CA GLU A 44 3.26 -3.33 15.57
C GLU A 44 4.68 -2.77 15.61
N THR A 45 4.85 -1.66 16.29
CA THR A 45 6.14 -1.01 16.50
C THR A 45 6.54 -1.18 17.96
N TYR A 46 7.73 -1.73 18.19
CA TYR A 46 8.34 -1.89 19.48
C TYR A 46 9.54 -0.95 19.56
N THR A 47 9.57 -0.10 20.56
CA THR A 47 10.71 0.77 20.85
C THR A 47 11.16 0.53 22.29
N THR A 48 12.46 0.64 22.57
CA THR A 48 13.00 0.49 23.92
C THR A 48 13.68 1.78 24.36
N VAL A 49 13.16 2.42 25.40
CA VAL A 49 13.72 3.65 25.98
C VAL A 49 13.97 3.38 27.46
N ASP A 50 15.22 3.57 27.92
CA ASP A 50 15.63 3.31 29.31
C ASP A 50 15.18 1.93 29.83
N ASP A 51 15.41 0.87 29.03
CA ASP A 51 14.99 -0.52 29.27
C ASP A 51 13.47 -0.75 29.40
N ILE A 52 12.66 0.27 29.14
CA ILE A 52 11.20 0.17 29.09
C ILE A 52 10.77 0.00 27.63
N MET A 53 10.26 -1.20 27.32
CA MET A 53 9.67 -1.48 26.02
C MET A 53 8.31 -0.78 25.88
N GLN A 54 8.15 0.00 24.82
CA GLN A 54 6.90 0.61 24.40
C GLN A 54 6.41 -0.09 23.14
N ARG A 55 5.11 -0.37 23.09
CA ARG A 55 4.44 -0.95 21.93
C ARG A 55 3.41 0.03 21.40
N VAL A 56 3.42 0.20 20.09
CA VAL A 56 2.40 0.93 19.34
C VAL A 56 1.78 -0.04 18.35
N THR A 57 0.45 -0.12 18.29
CA THR A 57 -0.26 -0.92 17.29
C THR A 57 -1.13 -0.04 16.39
N ARG A 58 -1.18 -0.41 15.11
CA ARG A 58 -2.03 0.22 14.09
C ARG A 58 -2.75 -0.85 13.31
N ASP A 59 -4.08 -0.81 13.32
CA ASP A 59 -4.90 -1.69 12.51
C ASP A 59 -5.71 -0.86 11.50
N PHE A 60 -5.73 -1.33 10.26
CA PHE A 60 -6.58 -0.79 9.19
C PHE A 60 -7.51 -1.88 8.69
N ASN A 61 -8.81 -1.58 8.63
CA ASN A 61 -9.80 -2.41 7.98
C ASN A 61 -10.70 -1.51 7.13
N ASN A 62 -10.39 -1.45 5.84
CA ASN A 62 -10.96 -0.46 4.93
C ASN A 62 -11.55 -1.15 3.70
N THR A 63 -12.63 -0.58 3.19
CA THR A 63 -13.18 -0.88 1.87
C THR A 63 -13.09 0.39 1.02
N ILE A 64 -12.49 0.30 -0.16
CA ILE A 64 -12.25 1.41 -1.07
C ILE A 64 -12.84 1.07 -2.43
N ALA A 65 -13.69 1.96 -2.95
CA ALA A 65 -14.19 1.85 -4.32
C ALA A 65 -13.22 2.54 -5.28
N ILE A 66 -12.94 1.89 -6.40
CA ILE A 66 -12.05 2.37 -7.47
C ILE A 66 -12.85 2.39 -8.76
N GLU A 67 -12.81 3.50 -9.47
CA GLU A 67 -13.49 3.68 -10.75
C GLU A 67 -12.49 4.18 -11.80
N VAL A 68 -12.45 3.53 -12.96
CA VAL A 68 -11.64 3.99 -14.09
C VAL A 68 -12.39 5.12 -14.78
N THR A 69 -11.99 6.37 -14.55
CA THR A 69 -12.70 7.54 -15.09
C THR A 69 -12.18 7.97 -16.45
N GLU A 70 -10.89 7.76 -16.70
CA GLU A 70 -10.24 8.08 -17.97
C GLU A 70 -9.20 7.01 -18.33
N THR A 71 -9.04 6.79 -19.62
CA THR A 71 -8.02 5.91 -20.20
C THR A 71 -7.42 6.62 -21.39
N SER A 72 -6.10 6.60 -21.50
CA SER A 72 -5.34 7.10 -22.65
C SER A 72 -4.24 6.10 -22.99
N ASP A 73 -3.50 6.34 -24.07
CA ASP A 73 -2.42 5.45 -24.49
C ASP A 73 -1.37 5.33 -23.37
N GLY A 74 -1.30 4.15 -22.76
CA GLY A 74 -0.34 3.82 -21.71
C GLY A 74 -0.68 4.33 -20.30
N HIS A 75 -1.82 4.99 -20.07
CA HIS A 75 -2.19 5.58 -18.77
C HIS A 75 -3.69 5.47 -18.47
N ALA A 76 -4.04 5.54 -17.18
CA ALA A 76 -5.41 5.67 -16.73
C ALA A 76 -5.53 6.58 -15.49
N THR A 77 -6.64 7.32 -15.44
CA THR A 77 -7.06 8.02 -14.23
C THR A 77 -8.06 7.15 -13.48
N LEU A 78 -7.74 6.86 -12.23
CA LEU A 78 -8.57 6.10 -11.31
C LEU A 78 -9.13 7.04 -10.24
N THR A 79 -10.43 7.01 -10.01
CA THR A 79 -11.06 7.71 -8.89
C THR A 79 -11.28 6.75 -7.74
N PHE A 80 -10.71 7.10 -6.59
CA PHE A 80 -10.80 6.35 -5.34
C PHE A 80 -11.82 7.01 -4.39
N ARG A 81 -12.56 6.19 -3.64
CA ARG A 81 -13.49 6.63 -2.59
C ARG A 81 -13.45 5.65 -1.42
N TYR A 82 -13.20 6.14 -0.21
CA TYR A 82 -13.36 5.32 0.99
C TYR A 82 -14.85 5.01 1.19
N LYS A 83 -15.20 3.72 1.26
CA LYS A 83 -16.56 3.24 1.55
C LYS A 83 -16.73 2.85 3.01
N GLU A 84 -15.74 2.15 3.52
CA GLU A 84 -15.64 1.76 4.92
C GLU A 84 -14.24 2.12 5.39
N LEU A 85 -14.15 2.73 6.58
CA LEU A 85 -12.88 3.12 7.15
C LEU A 85 -12.91 2.79 8.64
N LYS A 86 -12.10 1.80 9.02
CA LYS A 86 -11.88 1.41 10.40
C LYS A 86 -10.41 1.48 10.72
N PHE A 87 -10.10 2.22 11.77
CA PHE A 87 -8.74 2.51 12.19
C PHE A 87 -8.63 2.34 13.69
N ASN A 88 -7.66 1.56 14.13
CA ASN A 88 -7.36 1.39 15.54
C ASN A 88 -5.89 1.74 15.76
N PHE A 89 -5.65 2.70 16.63
CA PHE A 89 -4.31 3.13 17.03
C PHE A 89 -4.19 3.05 18.54
N ASN A 90 -3.24 2.24 19.01
CA ASN A 90 -2.95 2.10 20.41
C ASN A 90 -1.49 2.48 20.67
N ALA A 91 -1.29 3.44 21.56
CA ALA A 91 -0.02 3.82 22.14
C ALA A 91 -0.21 4.04 23.65
N ARG A 92 0.89 4.05 24.42
CA ARG A 92 0.87 4.04 25.91
C ARG A 92 -0.14 4.99 26.56
N ASN A 93 -0.36 6.17 25.99
CA ASN A 93 -1.25 7.20 26.54
C ASN A 93 -2.43 7.55 25.62
N GLN A 94 -2.57 6.88 24.47
CA GLN A 94 -3.57 7.20 23.47
C GLN A 94 -4.14 5.92 22.87
N ASN A 95 -5.46 5.78 22.94
CA ASN A 95 -6.18 4.71 22.28
C ASN A 95 -7.27 5.33 21.41
N ILE A 96 -7.04 5.35 20.10
CA ILE A 96 -7.95 5.92 19.12
C ILE A 96 -8.58 4.74 18.39
N LEU A 97 -9.87 4.55 18.60
CA LEU A 97 -10.67 3.60 17.85
C LEU A 97 -11.69 4.36 17.02
N VAL A 98 -11.57 4.24 15.71
CA VAL A 98 -12.49 4.83 14.76
C VAL A 98 -13.14 3.75 13.91
N ASP A 99 -14.47 3.79 13.88
CA ASP A 99 -15.28 3.14 12.85
C ASP A 99 -16.18 4.22 12.23
N ALA A 100 -15.87 4.65 11.00
CA ALA A 100 -16.58 5.73 10.34
C ALA A 100 -18.07 5.41 10.07
N SER A 101 -18.46 4.14 10.16
CA SER A 101 -19.86 3.70 10.00
C SER A 101 -20.70 3.84 11.28
N VAL A 102 -20.04 3.95 12.45
CA VAL A 102 -20.70 4.05 13.75
C VAL A 102 -20.73 5.52 14.20
N PRO A 103 -21.72 5.97 14.98
CA PRO A 103 -21.66 7.28 15.65
C PRO A 103 -20.75 7.23 16.89
N ASN A 104 -19.80 8.16 17.00
CA ASN A 104 -19.04 8.41 18.22
C ASN A 104 -18.63 9.89 18.27
N GLU A 105 -19.44 10.71 18.93
CA GLU A 105 -19.22 12.15 19.03
C GLU A 105 -18.08 12.52 20.00
N LYS A 106 -17.60 11.55 20.79
CA LYS A 106 -16.51 11.76 21.76
C LYS A 106 -15.13 11.61 21.15
N GLU A 107 -15.03 11.05 19.94
CA GLU A 107 -13.76 10.87 19.21
C GLU A 107 -13.73 11.84 18.00
N PRO A 108 -13.03 12.98 18.10
CA PRO A 108 -12.93 13.95 17.01
C PRO A 108 -12.41 13.33 15.71
N PHE A 109 -11.49 12.34 15.81
CA PHE A 109 -10.93 11.67 14.65
C PHE A 109 -11.99 10.89 13.86
N GLN A 110 -13.03 10.41 14.53
CA GLN A 110 -14.14 9.72 13.88
C GLN A 110 -14.97 10.67 13.01
N ALA A 111 -15.25 11.88 13.50
CA ALA A 111 -15.97 12.89 12.71
C ALA A 111 -15.17 13.30 11.46
N ALA A 112 -13.85 13.47 11.59
CA ALA A 112 -12.96 13.75 10.46
C ALA A 112 -12.98 12.61 9.42
N LEU A 113 -12.76 11.36 9.84
CA LEU A 113 -12.72 10.22 8.93
C LEU A 113 -14.09 9.89 8.32
N LYS A 114 -15.18 10.17 9.03
CA LYS A 114 -16.53 10.08 8.46
C LYS A 114 -16.76 11.10 7.34
N SER A 115 -16.21 12.31 7.45
CA SER A 115 -16.38 13.37 6.46
C SER A 115 -15.72 13.07 5.11
N ILE A 116 -14.75 12.14 5.08
CA ILE A 116 -14.04 11.74 3.86
C ILE A 116 -14.64 10.50 3.18
N ILE A 117 -15.60 9.83 3.82
CA ILE A 117 -16.34 8.73 3.21
C ILE A 117 -17.06 9.23 1.95
N ASP A 118 -16.99 8.43 0.89
CA ASP A 118 -17.53 8.70 -0.44
C ASP A 118 -16.98 9.93 -1.17
N GLN A 119 -16.05 10.67 -0.54
CA GLN A 119 -15.40 11.80 -1.18
C GLN A 119 -14.33 11.30 -2.17
N PRO A 120 -14.35 11.77 -3.43
CA PRO A 120 -13.44 11.29 -4.45
C PRO A 120 -12.07 11.97 -4.35
N PHE A 121 -11.04 11.20 -4.65
CA PHE A 121 -9.72 11.68 -5.03
C PHE A 121 -9.19 10.82 -6.18
N SER A 122 -8.18 11.29 -6.90
CA SER A 122 -7.74 10.66 -8.14
C SER A 122 -6.29 10.20 -8.09
N VAL A 123 -6.02 9.10 -8.80
CA VAL A 123 -4.69 8.55 -9.00
C VAL A 123 -4.48 8.38 -10.50
N ASP A 124 -3.36 8.90 -11.00
CA ASP A 124 -2.91 8.67 -12.37
C ASP A 124 -1.86 7.57 -12.36
N ILE A 125 -2.11 6.51 -13.13
CA ILE A 125 -1.29 5.29 -13.15
C ILE A 125 -0.93 4.91 -14.58
N SER A 126 0.31 4.48 -14.79
CA SER A 126 0.74 3.91 -16.07
C SER A 126 0.26 2.47 -16.25
N SER A 127 0.22 2.00 -17.49
CA SER A 127 -0.03 0.60 -17.84
C SER A 127 0.98 -0.38 -17.23
N SER A 128 2.17 0.08 -16.83
CA SER A 128 3.14 -0.76 -16.11
C SER A 128 2.91 -0.76 -14.61
N GLY A 129 2.15 0.18 -14.04
CA GLY A 129 1.88 0.26 -12.60
C GLY A 129 2.56 1.43 -11.88
N TYR A 130 3.32 2.28 -12.58
CA TYR A 130 3.90 3.47 -11.97
C TYR A 130 2.80 4.46 -11.60
N ILE A 131 2.82 4.93 -10.36
CA ILE A 131 1.94 6.00 -9.90
C ILE A 131 2.58 7.34 -10.27
N ASN A 132 1.95 8.07 -11.18
CA ASN A 132 2.46 9.36 -11.63
C ASN A 132 2.12 10.47 -10.62
N LYS A 133 0.90 10.45 -10.09
CA LYS A 133 0.39 11.46 -9.14
C LYS A 133 -0.86 10.97 -8.43
N VAL A 134 -1.07 11.53 -7.23
CA VAL A 134 -2.30 11.45 -6.46
C VAL A 134 -2.82 12.88 -6.28
N ILE A 135 -4.09 13.11 -6.56
CA ILE A 135 -4.70 14.45 -6.65
C ILE A 135 -5.92 14.53 -5.75
N GLY A 136 -6.02 15.62 -4.97
CA GLY A 136 -7.22 15.99 -4.21
C GLY A 136 -7.36 15.33 -2.82
N LEU A 137 -6.49 14.39 -2.47
CA LEU A 137 -6.53 13.71 -1.17
C LEU A 137 -6.15 14.66 -0.02
N ASP A 138 -5.10 15.47 -0.16
CA ASP A 138 -4.71 16.44 0.89
C ASP A 138 -5.79 17.52 1.09
N ASP A 139 -6.37 18.06 0.01
CA ASP A 139 -7.47 19.04 0.10
C ASP A 139 -8.71 18.46 0.82
N LEU A 140 -8.98 17.17 0.61
CA LEU A 140 -10.04 16.46 1.29
C LEU A 140 -9.77 16.34 2.80
N LEU A 141 -8.53 15.98 3.17
CA LEU A 141 -8.13 15.88 4.57
C LEU A 141 -8.10 17.26 5.25
N ASP A 142 -7.69 18.32 4.55
CA ASP A 142 -7.69 19.68 5.09
C ASP A 142 -9.12 20.13 5.42
N LYS A 143 -10.10 19.81 4.57
CA LYS A 143 -11.53 20.03 4.87
C LYS A 143 -12.00 19.20 6.06
N ALA A 144 -11.61 17.93 6.12
CA ALA A 144 -11.94 17.05 7.24
C ALA A 144 -11.37 17.57 8.57
N SER A 145 -10.22 18.25 8.52
CA SER A 145 -9.58 18.81 9.71
C SER A 145 -10.37 19.93 10.39
N ALA A 146 -11.36 20.51 9.70
CA ALA A 146 -12.25 21.52 10.28
C ALA A 146 -13.06 20.97 11.46
N THR A 147 -13.27 19.65 11.55
CA THR A 147 -13.97 19.02 12.68
C THR A 147 -13.21 19.17 14.00
N PHE A 148 -11.90 19.47 13.94
CA PHE A 148 -11.06 19.68 15.12
C PHE A 148 -11.19 21.09 15.70
N SER A 149 -11.95 22.01 15.09
CA SER A 149 -12.00 23.42 15.49
C SER A 149 -12.33 23.68 16.97
N ASN A 150 -13.02 22.74 17.61
CA ASN A 150 -13.44 22.83 19.01
C ASN A 150 -12.40 22.31 20.01
N LEU A 151 -11.29 21.73 19.52
CA LEU A 151 -10.19 21.23 20.36
C LEU A 151 -9.22 22.35 20.71
N LYS A 152 -8.34 22.12 21.68
CA LYS A 152 -7.23 23.05 21.97
C LYS A 152 -6.22 23.06 20.81
N ALA A 153 -5.47 24.16 20.65
CA ALA A 153 -4.59 24.36 19.50
C ALA A 153 -3.50 23.26 19.35
N ASP A 154 -2.98 22.77 20.46
CA ASP A 154 -2.04 21.66 20.52
C ASP A 154 -2.69 20.34 20.07
N GLU A 155 -3.88 20.03 20.59
CA GLU A 155 -4.66 18.85 20.20
C GLU A 155 -5.05 18.89 18.71
N GLN A 156 -5.48 20.05 18.20
CA GLN A 156 -5.77 20.26 16.78
C GLN A 156 -4.56 19.93 15.91
N THR A 157 -3.39 20.43 16.31
CA THR A 157 -2.14 20.21 15.57
C THR A 157 -1.77 18.74 15.55
N ALA A 158 -1.88 18.06 16.70
CA ALA A 158 -1.58 16.63 16.81
C ALA A 158 -2.52 15.78 15.94
N TYR A 159 -3.84 16.02 15.98
CA TYR A 159 -4.80 15.28 15.15
C TYR A 159 -4.66 15.55 13.66
N LYS A 160 -4.41 16.80 13.24
CA LYS A 160 -4.12 17.14 11.84
C LYS A 160 -2.90 16.38 11.33
N LYS A 161 -1.84 16.37 12.13
CA LYS A 161 -0.61 15.65 11.80
C LYS A 161 -0.86 14.15 11.70
N LEU A 162 -1.52 13.54 12.70
CA LEU A 162 -1.87 12.12 12.67
C LEU A 162 -2.68 11.77 11.41
N MET A 163 -3.68 12.59 11.06
CA MET A 163 -4.49 12.39 9.86
C MET A 163 -3.63 12.42 8.59
N LYS A 164 -2.75 13.40 8.45
CA LYS A 164 -1.85 13.52 7.29
C LYS A 164 -0.84 12.37 7.21
N ASP A 165 -0.30 11.94 8.35
CA ASP A 165 0.68 10.85 8.38
C ASP A 165 0.08 9.49 8.07
N GLN A 166 -1.19 9.26 8.41
CA GLN A 166 -1.86 7.98 8.18
C GLN A 166 -2.62 7.91 6.84
N PHE A 167 -3.23 9.03 6.41
CA PHE A 167 -4.14 9.06 5.26
C PHE A 167 -3.74 10.07 4.18
N GLY A 168 -2.72 10.90 4.42
CA GLY A 168 -2.28 11.92 3.46
C GLY A 168 -1.69 11.34 2.19
N THR A 169 -1.52 12.22 1.20
CA THR A 169 -1.08 11.87 -0.16
C THR A 169 0.18 11.04 -0.18
N ASN A 170 1.21 11.40 0.59
CA ASN A 170 2.47 10.65 0.62
C ASN A 170 2.32 9.25 1.22
N ALA A 171 1.52 9.12 2.29
CA ALA A 171 1.26 7.85 2.94
C ALA A 171 0.47 6.93 2.01
N PHE A 172 -0.58 7.46 1.39
CA PHE A 172 -1.39 6.75 0.41
C PHE A 172 -0.58 6.33 -0.83
N HIS A 173 0.21 7.24 -1.39
CA HIS A 173 1.05 6.97 -2.55
C HIS A 173 2.06 5.86 -2.26
N THR A 174 2.80 5.96 -1.14
CA THR A 174 3.74 4.92 -0.72
C THR A 174 3.04 3.57 -0.50
N TRP A 175 1.87 3.59 0.12
CA TRP A 175 1.08 2.37 0.33
C TRP A 175 0.63 1.74 -1.00
N LEU A 176 0.20 2.55 -1.97
CA LEU A 176 -0.23 2.06 -3.27
C LEU A 176 0.96 1.53 -4.09
N GLU A 177 2.12 2.20 -4.05
CA GLU A 177 3.38 1.70 -4.65
C GLU A 177 3.79 0.34 -4.07
N GLN A 178 3.57 0.10 -2.77
CA GLN A 178 3.87 -1.20 -2.15
C GLN A 178 2.83 -2.30 -2.44
N LEU A 179 1.58 -1.92 -2.73
CA LEU A 179 0.49 -2.84 -3.05
C LEU A 179 0.51 -3.29 -4.51
N LEU A 180 0.87 -2.38 -5.42
CA LEU A 180 0.87 -2.64 -6.84
C LEU A 180 2.21 -3.24 -7.29
N VAL A 181 2.18 -3.95 -8.42
CA VAL A 181 3.37 -4.55 -9.02
C VAL A 181 3.74 -3.71 -10.21
N ILE A 182 4.98 -3.25 -10.31
CA ILE A 182 5.44 -2.59 -11.53
C ILE A 182 5.87 -3.67 -12.51
N TYR A 183 5.06 -3.87 -13.54
CA TYR A 183 5.28 -4.91 -14.53
C TYR A 183 6.41 -4.54 -15.51
N PRO A 184 7.21 -5.53 -15.94
CA PRO A 184 8.20 -5.31 -16.99
C PRO A 184 7.52 -5.01 -18.33
N VAL A 185 8.07 -4.05 -19.08
CA VAL A 185 7.57 -3.64 -20.42
C VAL A 185 7.84 -4.68 -21.54
N ARG A 186 8.08 -5.94 -21.17
CA ARG A 186 8.37 -7.05 -22.08
C ARG A 186 7.65 -8.30 -21.60
N SER A 187 7.35 -9.19 -22.54
CA SER A 187 6.80 -10.49 -22.22
C SER A 187 7.76 -11.29 -21.34
N ILE A 188 7.21 -11.98 -20.35
CA ILE A 188 7.96 -12.78 -19.37
C ILE A 188 7.46 -14.22 -19.34
N LYS A 189 8.31 -15.13 -18.89
CA LYS A 189 7.96 -16.54 -18.71
C LYS A 189 8.00 -16.95 -17.25
N THR A 190 7.43 -18.11 -16.90
CA THR A 190 7.59 -18.71 -15.58
C THR A 190 9.06 -18.75 -15.17
N GLY A 191 9.35 -18.37 -13.93
CA GLY A 191 10.70 -18.26 -13.38
C GLY A 191 11.39 -16.92 -13.67
N THR A 192 10.82 -16.05 -14.50
CA THR A 192 11.39 -14.71 -14.74
C THR A 192 11.36 -13.89 -13.45
N ARG A 193 12.47 -13.18 -13.20
CA ARG A 193 12.61 -12.24 -12.08
C ARG A 193 12.77 -10.83 -12.62
N TRP A 194 12.23 -9.87 -11.90
CA TRP A 194 12.48 -8.45 -12.14
C TRP A 194 12.49 -7.71 -10.81
N GLU A 195 13.02 -6.50 -10.85
CA GLU A 195 13.17 -5.66 -9.67
C GLU A 195 12.65 -4.26 -9.94
N GLU A 196 12.23 -3.61 -8.86
CA GLU A 196 11.88 -2.20 -8.83
C GLU A 196 12.42 -1.59 -7.55
N ASN A 197 12.63 -0.28 -7.58
CA ASN A 197 13.01 0.50 -6.42
C ASN A 197 12.03 1.66 -6.26
N VAL A 198 11.51 1.80 -5.06
CA VAL A 198 10.59 2.89 -4.71
C VAL A 198 11.15 3.65 -3.49
N PRO A 199 11.16 4.99 -3.53
CA PRO A 199 11.63 5.77 -2.39
C PRO A 199 10.61 5.74 -1.25
N ILE A 200 11.09 5.80 -0.02
CA ILE A 200 10.23 6.01 1.16
C ILE A 200 9.82 7.48 1.18
N ARG A 201 8.51 7.76 1.02
CA ARG A 201 7.97 9.14 0.98
C ARG A 201 7.32 9.58 2.29
N THR A 202 7.38 8.72 3.31
CA THR A 202 6.85 8.99 4.65
C THR A 202 7.91 9.69 5.50
N GLY A 203 7.69 9.87 6.80
CA GLY A 203 8.61 10.60 7.70
C GLY A 203 10.02 10.00 7.86
N LEU A 204 10.39 8.98 7.10
CA LEU A 204 11.73 8.40 7.02
C LEU A 204 12.27 8.60 5.60
N VAL A 205 13.58 8.84 5.49
CA VAL A 205 14.26 8.86 4.18
C VAL A 205 14.95 7.54 3.93
N GLY A 206 14.79 6.98 2.74
CA GLY A 206 15.35 5.69 2.36
C GLY A 206 14.67 5.12 1.12
N ASP A 207 14.94 3.85 0.85
CA ASP A 207 14.47 3.15 -0.34
C ASP A 207 13.93 1.76 0.00
N ILE A 208 13.03 1.29 -0.84
CA ILE A 208 12.50 -0.07 -0.82
C ILE A 208 12.86 -0.72 -2.15
N SER A 209 13.64 -1.80 -2.11
CA SER A 209 13.92 -2.62 -3.28
C SER A 209 13.01 -3.85 -3.26
N LEU A 210 12.23 -4.05 -4.31
CA LEU A 210 11.31 -5.19 -4.46
C LEU A 210 11.82 -6.09 -5.59
N TYR A 211 11.82 -7.39 -5.33
CA TYR A 211 12.29 -8.44 -6.23
C TYR A 211 11.15 -9.41 -6.48
N TRP A 212 10.58 -9.35 -7.68
CA TRP A 212 9.42 -10.14 -8.07
C TRP A 212 9.83 -11.38 -8.84
N ASN A 213 8.98 -12.41 -8.80
CA ASN A 213 9.13 -13.61 -9.60
C ASN A 213 7.78 -14.16 -10.07
N LEU A 214 7.67 -14.40 -11.37
CA LEU A 214 6.50 -15.05 -11.96
C LEU A 214 6.57 -16.56 -11.69
N GLN A 215 5.69 -17.06 -10.82
CA GLN A 215 5.63 -18.47 -10.46
C GLN A 215 4.93 -19.28 -11.56
N THR A 216 3.67 -18.97 -11.82
CA THR A 216 2.82 -19.70 -12.78
C THR A 216 1.77 -18.76 -13.34
N TRP A 217 1.18 -19.10 -14.48
CA TRP A 217 0.06 -18.36 -15.03
C TRP A 217 -0.81 -19.24 -15.93
N ASP A 218 -2.05 -18.83 -16.11
CA ASP A 218 -3.03 -19.43 -17.01
C ASP A 218 -3.82 -18.32 -17.72
N ALA A 219 -4.89 -18.65 -18.46
CA ALA A 219 -5.69 -17.68 -19.20
C ALA A 219 -6.27 -16.53 -18.36
N GLN A 220 -6.54 -16.75 -17.07
CA GLN A 220 -7.24 -15.82 -16.18
C GLN A 220 -6.31 -15.18 -15.14
N THR A 221 -5.34 -15.93 -14.62
CA THR A 221 -4.55 -15.51 -13.46
C THR A 221 -3.05 -15.68 -13.64
N ALA A 222 -2.28 -14.89 -12.90
CA ALA A 222 -0.83 -15.07 -12.74
C ALA A 222 -0.46 -15.05 -11.25
N LYS A 223 0.35 -16.02 -10.81
CA LYS A 223 0.90 -16.06 -9.46
C LYS A 223 2.27 -15.41 -9.46
N ILE A 224 2.41 -14.37 -8.65
CA ILE A 224 3.66 -13.64 -8.45
C ILE A 224 4.00 -13.72 -6.97
N ASN A 225 5.24 -14.05 -6.63
CA ASN A 225 5.76 -13.78 -5.31
C ASN A 225 6.83 -12.70 -5.39
N GLY A 226 7.07 -12.06 -4.26
CA GLY A 226 8.11 -11.06 -4.14
C GLY A 226 8.84 -11.19 -2.83
N THR A 227 10.07 -10.73 -2.85
CA THR A 227 10.85 -10.40 -1.65
C THR A 227 11.26 -8.95 -1.75
N GLY A 228 11.58 -8.31 -0.63
CA GLY A 228 12.05 -6.94 -0.68
C GLY A 228 12.96 -6.59 0.48
N LYS A 229 13.68 -5.49 0.30
CA LYS A 229 14.58 -4.90 1.28
C LYS A 229 14.16 -3.46 1.53
N VAL A 230 14.01 -3.10 2.80
CA VAL A 230 13.82 -1.72 3.24
C VAL A 230 15.15 -1.25 3.83
N VAL A 231 15.62 -0.07 3.43
CA VAL A 231 16.82 0.54 3.99
C VAL A 231 16.59 2.04 4.18
N THR A 232 16.80 2.54 5.40
CA THR A 232 16.77 3.99 5.66
C THR A 232 18.14 4.63 5.53
N ASN A 233 18.16 5.91 5.16
CA ASN A 233 19.36 6.71 5.15
C ASN A 233 19.77 7.09 6.58
N LYS A 234 20.84 6.46 7.08
CA LYS A 234 21.33 6.66 8.45
C LYS A 234 21.93 8.02 8.74
N VAL A 235 22.29 8.80 7.71
CA VAL A 235 22.91 10.13 7.88
C VAL A 235 21.90 11.26 7.71
N GLU A 236 20.82 11.01 6.97
CA GLU A 236 19.83 12.03 6.69
C GLU A 236 18.93 12.25 7.90
N THR A 237 18.80 13.50 8.28
CA THR A 237 18.03 13.91 9.45
C THR A 237 16.59 14.14 9.07
N PHE A 238 15.69 13.67 9.92
CA PHE A 238 14.29 14.07 9.91
C PHE A 238 13.93 14.70 11.26
N THR A 239 12.85 15.47 11.29
CA THR A 239 12.35 16.07 12.52
C THR A 239 11.17 15.26 13.03
N THR A 240 11.24 14.83 14.29
CA THR A 240 10.15 14.12 14.96
C THR A 240 9.01 15.07 15.31
N ASP A 241 7.87 14.50 15.66
CA ASP A 241 6.66 15.22 16.11
C ASP A 241 6.93 16.16 17.28
N ASP A 242 7.87 15.79 18.15
CA ASP A 242 8.27 16.58 19.30
C ASP A 242 9.27 17.70 18.96
N GLY A 243 9.59 17.89 17.68
CA GLY A 243 10.57 18.88 17.20
C GLY A 243 12.02 18.46 17.49
N ILE A 244 12.28 17.17 17.61
CA ILE A 244 13.62 16.63 17.86
C ILE A 244 14.19 16.16 16.53
N GLU A 245 15.37 16.65 16.15
CA GLU A 245 16.09 16.10 15.00
C GLU A 245 16.53 14.66 15.31
N ALA A 246 16.37 13.77 14.35
CA ALA A 246 16.73 12.37 14.48
C ALA A 246 17.28 11.81 13.17
N THR A 247 18.03 10.72 13.26
CA THR A 247 18.34 9.85 12.11
C THR A 247 17.80 8.44 12.35
N ALA A 248 17.60 7.68 11.29
CA ALA A 248 17.12 6.31 11.35
C ALA A 248 18.09 5.38 10.62
N GLU A 249 18.59 4.36 11.32
CA GLU A 249 19.31 3.24 10.72
C GLU A 249 18.44 1.99 10.90
N ILE A 250 17.54 1.78 9.93
CA ILE A 250 16.53 0.73 9.93
C ILE A 250 16.69 -0.06 8.64
N ASN A 251 16.73 -1.38 8.79
CA ASN A 251 16.72 -2.31 7.68
C ASN A 251 15.58 -3.30 7.88
N GLY A 252 15.05 -3.84 6.79
CA GLY A 252 14.04 -4.87 6.90
C GLY A 252 13.83 -5.69 5.65
N ASP A 253 12.98 -6.69 5.82
CA ASP A 253 12.61 -7.67 4.83
C ASP A 253 11.12 -7.57 4.54
N ILE A 254 10.76 -7.71 3.26
CA ILE A 254 9.39 -7.81 2.78
C ILE A 254 9.24 -9.18 2.12
N MET A 255 8.11 -9.85 2.35
CA MET A 255 7.68 -11.04 1.62
C MET A 255 6.26 -10.84 1.11
N THR A 256 6.02 -11.15 -0.17
CA THR A 256 4.71 -10.98 -0.80
C THR A 256 4.27 -12.21 -1.60
N ASN A 257 2.94 -12.46 -1.62
CA ASN A 257 2.32 -13.52 -2.44
C ASN A 257 1.03 -13.00 -3.09
N TYR A 258 1.05 -12.86 -4.41
CA TYR A 258 0.02 -12.17 -5.18
C TYR A 258 -0.61 -13.11 -6.21
N LEU A 259 -1.93 -12.98 -6.37
CA LEU A 259 -2.70 -13.57 -7.45
C LEU A 259 -3.25 -12.45 -8.33
N ILE A 260 -2.64 -12.26 -9.49
CA ILE A 260 -3.02 -11.22 -10.45
C ILE A 260 -4.19 -11.67 -11.30
N ASP A 261 -5.21 -10.82 -11.45
CA ASP A 261 -6.24 -10.95 -12.49
C ASP A 261 -5.67 -10.40 -13.80
N ARG A 262 -5.45 -11.27 -14.78
CA ARG A 262 -4.82 -10.91 -16.05
C ARG A 262 -5.69 -10.02 -16.94
N THR A 263 -6.99 -9.92 -16.67
CA THR A 263 -7.90 -9.07 -17.43
C THR A 263 -7.68 -7.60 -17.12
N SER A 264 -7.36 -7.28 -15.87
CA SER A 264 -7.16 -5.90 -15.39
C SER A 264 -5.72 -5.57 -15.05
N GLY A 265 -4.91 -6.57 -14.69
CA GLY A 265 -3.57 -6.41 -14.14
C GLY A 265 -3.54 -6.17 -12.63
N PHE A 266 -4.68 -5.97 -11.97
CA PHE A 266 -4.72 -5.82 -10.51
C PHE A 266 -4.44 -7.13 -9.78
N PRO A 267 -3.78 -7.08 -8.59
CA PRO A 267 -3.76 -8.20 -7.68
C PRO A 267 -5.18 -8.45 -7.14
N SER A 268 -5.80 -9.56 -7.56
CA SER A 268 -7.08 -10.01 -7.03
C SER A 268 -6.99 -10.39 -5.56
N ILE A 269 -5.83 -10.93 -5.15
CA ILE A 269 -5.44 -11.21 -3.78
C ILE A 269 -3.96 -10.84 -3.64
N ALA A 270 -3.61 -10.14 -2.56
CA ALA A 270 -2.23 -9.87 -2.18
C ALA A 270 -2.07 -10.08 -0.68
N SER A 271 -0.97 -10.72 -0.28
CA SER A 271 -0.51 -10.73 1.11
C SER A 271 0.92 -10.22 1.20
N GLN A 272 1.21 -9.51 2.27
CA GLN A 272 2.51 -8.93 2.56
C GLN A 272 2.84 -9.11 4.03
N ASN A 273 4.06 -9.56 4.30
CA ASN A 273 4.68 -9.51 5.62
C ASN A 273 5.93 -8.64 5.52
N THR A 274 6.06 -7.70 6.44
CA THR A 274 7.22 -6.81 6.54
C THR A 274 7.76 -6.88 7.95
N GLU A 275 9.06 -7.13 8.08
CA GLU A 275 9.77 -7.06 9.36
C GLU A 275 10.97 -6.13 9.22
N MET A 276 11.00 -5.09 10.04
CA MET A 276 12.10 -4.13 10.09
C MET A 276 12.69 -4.07 11.49
N ASN A 277 14.00 -3.91 11.58
CA ASN A 277 14.72 -3.73 12.83
C ASN A 277 15.78 -2.65 12.65
N GLY A 278 16.10 -1.91 13.70
CA GLY A 278 17.07 -0.84 13.61
C GLY A 278 17.17 0.01 14.85
N THR A 279 17.62 1.25 14.65
CA THR A 279 17.79 2.22 15.73
C THR A 279 17.46 3.63 15.24
N TYR A 280 16.64 4.34 16.01
CA TYR A 280 16.53 5.78 15.91
C TYR A 280 17.63 6.43 16.74
N THR A 281 18.29 7.45 16.20
CA THR A 281 19.21 8.31 16.96
C THR A 281 18.59 9.70 17.09
N TYR A 282 18.01 9.98 18.24
CA TYR A 282 17.48 11.31 18.58
C TYR A 282 18.64 12.21 18.99
N LYS A 283 18.79 13.36 18.33
CA LYS A 283 19.88 14.30 18.59
C LYS A 283 19.67 15.05 19.90
N ALA A 284 20.79 15.41 20.52
CA ALA A 284 20.77 16.24 21.71
C ALA A 284 19.94 17.52 21.49
N ASN A 285 18.99 17.78 22.40
CA ASN A 285 18.10 18.93 22.32
C ASN A 285 17.94 19.53 23.73
N LYS A 286 18.66 20.63 23.98
CA LYS A 286 18.67 21.32 25.29
C LYS A 286 17.28 21.85 25.68
N ALA A 287 16.49 22.33 24.71
CA ALA A 287 15.15 22.83 24.97
C ALA A 287 14.19 21.71 25.45
N LYS A 288 14.45 20.47 25.03
CA LYS A 288 13.72 19.26 25.45
C LYS A 288 14.43 18.48 26.57
N LYS A 289 15.46 19.05 27.19
CA LYS A 289 16.27 18.44 28.27
C LYS A 289 17.01 17.15 27.85
N ILE A 290 17.21 16.92 26.56
CA ILE A 290 18.01 15.81 26.03
C ILE A 290 19.47 16.26 25.99
N LYS A 291 20.28 15.76 26.92
CA LYS A 291 21.67 16.22 27.14
C LYS A 291 22.67 15.68 26.11
N SER A 292 22.39 14.52 25.54
CA SER A 292 23.22 13.81 24.56
C SER A 292 22.33 13.05 23.59
N ASP A 293 22.88 12.62 22.46
CA ASP A 293 22.17 11.77 21.52
C ASP A 293 21.64 10.51 22.24
N VAL A 294 20.39 10.15 21.96
CA VAL A 294 19.72 8.97 22.54
C VAL A 294 19.46 7.97 21.42
N LYS A 295 19.95 6.74 21.60
CA LYS A 295 19.69 5.64 20.68
C LYS A 295 18.51 4.82 21.18
N VAL A 296 17.51 4.65 20.34
CA VAL A 296 16.29 3.90 20.65
C VAL A 296 16.19 2.75 19.65
N PRO A 297 16.45 1.50 20.07
CA PRO A 297 16.20 0.33 19.25
C PRO A 297 14.73 0.26 18.85
N VAL A 298 14.49 -0.11 17.60
CA VAL A 298 13.14 -0.24 17.04
C VAL A 298 13.00 -1.56 16.29
N ARG A 299 11.84 -2.20 16.47
CA ARG A 299 11.37 -3.34 15.66
C ARG A 299 9.97 -3.04 15.17
N ILE A 300 9.71 -3.23 13.88
CA ILE A 300 8.42 -3.00 13.26
C ILE A 300 8.01 -4.29 12.54
N VAL A 301 6.81 -4.78 12.83
CA VAL A 301 6.23 -5.96 12.16
C VAL A 301 4.90 -5.54 11.57
N THR A 302 4.72 -5.75 10.27
CA THR A 302 3.47 -5.45 9.58
C THR A 302 3.00 -6.69 8.82
N ASN A 303 1.73 -7.04 9.00
CA ASN A 303 1.03 -8.04 8.20
C ASN A 303 -0.13 -7.35 7.49
N ALA A 304 -0.20 -7.50 6.17
CA ALA A 304 -1.27 -6.93 5.38
C ALA A 304 -1.82 -7.96 4.39
N SER A 305 -3.13 -7.91 4.18
CA SER A 305 -3.83 -8.64 3.15
C SER A 305 -4.77 -7.70 2.40
N TYR A 306 -4.88 -7.94 1.10
CA TYR A 306 -5.69 -7.14 0.20
C TYR A 306 -6.47 -8.04 -0.74
N LYS A 307 -7.68 -7.60 -1.08
CA LYS A 307 -8.51 -8.23 -2.09
C LYS A 307 -9.08 -7.16 -3.00
N ILE A 308 -8.77 -7.24 -4.30
CA ILE A 308 -9.35 -6.37 -5.32
C ILE A 308 -10.32 -7.20 -6.14
N LYS A 309 -11.58 -6.79 -6.15
CA LYS A 309 -12.64 -7.46 -6.91
C LYS A 309 -13.18 -6.51 -7.95
N ARG A 310 -13.25 -6.97 -9.21
CA ARG A 310 -14.00 -6.27 -10.25
C ARG A 310 -15.51 -6.37 -9.99
N MET A 311 -16.19 -5.24 -10.07
CA MET A 311 -17.62 -5.08 -9.80
C MET A 311 -18.42 -4.92 -11.10
N LYS A 312 -17.82 -4.26 -12.10
CA LYS A 312 -18.40 -3.99 -13.43
C LYS A 312 -17.30 -3.95 -14.50
#